data_AF-A0A2A4YZ15-F1
#
_entry.id   AF-A0A2A4YZ15-F1
#
_cell.length_a   1.000
_cell.length_b   1.000
_cell.length_c   1.000
_cell.angle_alpha   90.00
_cell.angle_beta   90.00
_cell.angle_gamma   90.00
#
_symmetry.space_group_name_H-M   'P 1'
#
loop_
_entity.id
_entity.type
_entity.pdbx_description
1 polymer ?
#
loop_
_entity_poly.entity_id
_entity_poly.type
_entity_poly.pdbx_seq_one_letter_code
_entity_poly.pdbx_strand_id
1 'polypeptide(L)'
;MDKLLIKYRFQGFPYIVADGKGEFYQLPHTANKYTRSFRKLNLILNNGITAGYRINRKFVSFNQLRKVAYISNEVVATKIDLPNPPF
;
A
#
# COMPACT_ATOMS: atom_id res chain seq x y z
N MET A 1 19.11 2.75 -0.63
CA MET A 1 17.68 2.85 -1.02
C MET A 1 16.98 1.64 -0.44
N ASP A 2 15.99 1.83 0.44
CA ASP A 2 15.21 0.70 0.94
C ASP A 2 14.33 0.17 -0.20
N LYS A 3 14.35 -1.14 -0.42
CA LYS A 3 13.52 -1.81 -1.41
C LYS A 3 12.47 -2.62 -0.67
N LEU A 4 11.22 -2.54 -1.09
CA LEU A 4 10.14 -3.36 -0.56
C LEU A 4 9.80 -4.46 -1.56
N LEU A 5 9.86 -5.71 -1.10
CA LEU A 5 9.36 -6.85 -1.84
C LEU A 5 7.85 -6.94 -1.64
N ILE A 6 7.12 -6.55 -2.67
CA ILE A 6 5.68 -6.77 -2.75
C ILE A 6 5.47 -8.24 -3.09
N LYS A 7 4.55 -8.88 -2.37
CA LYS A 7 4.13 -10.27 -2.62
C LYS A 7 2.67 -10.35 -3.06
N TYR A 8 1.86 -9.39 -2.65
CA TYR A 8 0.44 -9.37 -2.97
C TYR A 8 -0.01 -7.98 -3.41
N ARG A 9 -0.87 -7.96 -4.41
CA ARG A 9 -1.66 -6.81 -4.86
C ARG A 9 -3.14 -7.15 -4.76
N PHE A 10 -3.99 -6.13 -4.89
CA PHE A 10 -5.43 -6.26 -4.65
C PHE A 10 -6.21 -5.69 -5.84
N GLN A 11 -7.05 -6.51 -6.45
CA GLN A 11 -7.90 -6.09 -7.57
C GLN A 11 -8.87 -4.99 -7.11
N GLY A 12 -8.96 -3.90 -7.88
CA GLY A 12 -9.74 -2.72 -7.51
C GLY A 12 -9.06 -1.76 -6.51
N PHE A 13 -7.89 -2.13 -5.97
CA PHE A 13 -7.10 -1.30 -5.05
C PHE A 13 -5.63 -1.21 -5.53
N PRO A 14 -5.36 -0.54 -6.67
CA PRO A 14 -4.04 -0.54 -7.31
C PRO A 14 -2.92 0.08 -6.46
N TYR A 15 -3.28 0.93 -5.50
CA TYR A 15 -2.34 1.60 -4.59
C TYR A 15 -2.07 0.81 -3.31
N ILE A 16 -2.71 -0.34 -3.11
CA ILE A 16 -2.53 -1.15 -1.91
C ILE A 16 -1.71 -2.36 -2.28
N VAL A 17 -0.69 -2.61 -1.46
CA VAL A 17 0.24 -3.72 -1.64
C VAL A 17 0.51 -4.34 -0.28
N ALA A 18 0.77 -5.64 -0.26
CA ALA A 18 1.24 -6.30 0.94
C ALA A 18 2.59 -6.97 0.68
N ASP A 19 3.42 -6.93 1.71
CA ASP A 19 4.67 -7.66 1.71
C ASP A 19 4.43 -9.15 2.02
N GLY A 20 5.49 -9.95 1.92
CA GLY A 20 5.45 -11.36 2.29
C GLY A 20 5.26 -11.64 3.78
N LYS A 21 5.29 -10.62 4.64
CA LYS A 21 5.14 -10.71 6.09
C LYS A 21 3.72 -10.41 6.56
N GLY A 22 2.83 -10.01 5.64
CA GLY A 22 1.45 -9.65 5.94
C GLY A 22 1.26 -8.20 6.36
N GLU A 23 2.28 -7.34 6.16
CA GLU A 23 2.14 -5.91 6.35
C GLU A 23 1.61 -5.24 5.09
N PHE A 24 0.71 -4.26 5.28
CA PHE A 24 0.04 -3.57 4.19
C PHE A 24 0.60 -2.16 4.05
N TYR A 25 0.78 -1.76 2.80
CA TYR A 25 1.33 -0.46 2.44
C TYR A 25 0.45 0.19 1.39
N GLN A 26 0.34 1.51 1.48
CA GLN A 26 -0.22 2.35 0.45
C GLN A 26 0.92 2.95 -0.37
N LEU A 27 0.93 2.62 -1.65
CA LEU A 27 1.79 3.23 -2.65
C LEU A 27 1.44 4.71 -2.80
N PRO A 28 2.44 5.58 -2.95
CA PRO A 28 2.21 6.95 -3.37
C PRO A 28 1.56 7.00 -4.77
N HIS A 29 0.47 7.76 -4.89
CA HIS A 29 -0.29 7.91 -6.14
C HIS A 29 0.44 8.81 -7.17
N THR A 30 1.24 9.76 -6.69
CA THR A 30 1.95 10.75 -7.50
C THR A 30 3.28 11.06 -6.89
N ALA A 31 4.28 11.36 -7.73
CA ALA A 31 5.56 11.90 -7.32
C ALA A 31 5.40 13.38 -6.88
N ASN A 32 4.71 13.63 -5.77
CA ASN A 32 4.63 14.94 -5.14
C ASN A 32 5.56 14.98 -3.93
N LYS A 33 6.10 16.15 -3.59
CA LYS A 33 7.04 16.40 -2.47
C LYS A 33 6.58 15.77 -1.14
N TYR A 34 5.26 15.71 -0.91
CA TYR A 34 4.66 15.22 0.32
C TYR A 34 4.23 13.74 0.29
N THR A 35 4.18 13.11 -0.89
CA THR A 35 3.73 11.73 -1.08
C THR A 35 4.84 10.91 -1.75
N ARG A 36 6.09 11.03 -1.27
CA ARG A 36 7.25 10.32 -1.86
C ARG A 36 7.52 8.95 -1.25
N SER A 37 6.90 8.63 -0.13
CA SER A 37 7.16 7.42 0.64
C SER A 37 5.94 6.53 0.76
N PHE A 38 6.21 5.25 0.96
CA PHE A 38 5.21 4.25 1.24
C PHE A 38 4.61 4.54 2.60
N ARG A 39 3.29 4.53 2.68
CA ARG A 39 2.60 4.65 3.95
C ARG A 39 2.22 3.26 4.43
N LYS A 40 2.78 2.82 5.56
CA LYS A 40 2.29 1.63 6.24
C LYS A 40 0.86 1.86 6.72
N LEU A 41 -0.02 0.91 6.44
CA LEU A 41 -1.41 0.94 6.86
C LEU A 41 -1.54 0.23 8.20
N ASN A 42 -2.15 0.92 9.16
CA ASN A 42 -2.44 0.34 10.46
C ASN A 42 -3.73 -0.46 10.39
N LEU A 43 -3.70 -1.66 10.97
CA LEU A 43 -4.89 -2.47 11.16
C LEU A 43 -5.81 -1.79 12.18
N ILE A 44 -7.08 -1.62 11.81
CA ILE A 44 -8.09 -0.97 12.63
C ILE A 44 -9.28 -1.93 12.78
N LEU A 45 -9.89 -1.94 13.95
CA LEU A 45 -11.14 -2.64 14.20
C LEU A 45 -12.32 -1.68 13.96
N ASN A 46 -13.17 -2.01 13.00
CA ASN A 46 -14.46 -1.33 12.82
C ASN A 46 -15.48 -1.92 13.81
N ASN A 47 -16.10 -1.05 14.61
CA ASN A 47 -17.03 -1.40 15.69
C ASN A 47 -16.48 -2.45 16.67
N GLY A 48 -15.16 -2.52 16.86
CA GLY A 48 -14.50 -3.49 17.75
C GLY A 48 -14.46 -4.94 17.25
N ILE A 49 -15.06 -5.26 16.09
CA ILE A 49 -15.23 -6.63 15.60
C ILE A 49 -14.50 -6.85 14.27
N THR A 50 -14.68 -5.97 13.30
CA THR A 50 -14.19 -6.23 11.93
C THR A 50 -12.80 -5.63 11.73
N ALA A 51 -11.79 -6.47 11.55
CA ALA A 51 -10.45 -6.03 11.22
C ALA A 51 -10.35 -5.54 9.77
N GLY A 52 -9.66 -4.43 9.55
CA GLY A 52 -9.46 -3.86 8.22
C GLY A 52 -8.56 -2.64 8.23
N TYR A 53 -8.55 -1.91 7.12
CA TYR A 53 -7.70 -0.75 6.92
C TYR A 53 -8.53 0.45 6.50
N ARG A 54 -8.08 1.64 6.90
CA ARG A 54 -8.68 2.90 6.45
C ARG A 54 -7.88 3.44 5.27
N ILE A 55 -8.49 3.38 4.09
CA ILE A 55 -7.88 3.76 2.81
C ILE A 55 -8.70 4.90 2.23
N ASN A 56 -8.09 6.06 2.00
CA ASN A 56 -8.76 7.24 1.45
C ASN A 56 -10.09 7.56 2.18
N ARG A 57 -10.05 7.53 3.53
CA ARG A 57 -11.20 7.72 4.45
C ARG A 57 -12.27 6.62 4.44
N LYS A 58 -12.23 5.67 3.50
CA LYS A 58 -13.11 4.50 3.45
C LYS A 58 -12.53 3.36 4.28
N PHE A 59 -13.39 2.58 4.94
CA PHE A 59 -12.99 1.35 5.61
C PHE A 59 -13.05 0.20 4.61
N VAL A 60 -11.98 -0.58 4.50
CA VAL A 60 -11.92 -1.80 3.71
C VAL A 60 -11.61 -2.94 4.65
N SER A 61 -12.47 -3.95 4.70
CA SER A 61 -12.24 -5.09 5.59
C SER A 61 -11.10 -5.96 5.09
N PHE A 62 -10.36 -6.55 6.03
CA PHE A 62 -9.28 -7.48 5.73
C PHE A 62 -9.76 -8.67 4.89
N ASN A 63 -10.95 -9.19 5.20
CA ASN A 63 -11.56 -10.29 4.47
C ASN A 63 -11.92 -9.91 3.03
N GLN A 64 -12.39 -8.68 2.78
CA GLN A 64 -12.60 -8.19 1.41
C GLN A 64 -11.29 -8.12 0.63
N LEU A 65 -10.22 -7.59 1.24
CA LEU A 65 -8.91 -7.53 0.60
C LEU A 65 -8.39 -8.93 0.26
N ARG A 66 -8.50 -9.90 1.17
CA ARG A 66 -8.08 -11.28 0.90
C ARG A 66 -8.78 -11.90 -0.31
N LYS A 67 -10.08 -11.60 -0.52
CA LYS A 67 -10.84 -12.14 -1.66
C LYS A 67 -10.37 -11.63 -3.01
N VAL A 68 -9.82 -10.42 -3.04
CA VAL A 68 -9.33 -9.76 -4.27
C VAL A 68 -7.80 -9.78 -4.38
N ALA A 69 -7.13 -10.49 -3.47
CA ALA A 69 -5.68 -10.57 -3.43
C ALA A 69 -5.16 -11.48 -4.55
N TYR A 70 -4.10 -11.03 -5.22
CA TYR A 70 -3.36 -11.84 -6.19
C TYR A 70 -1.85 -11.70 -5.94
N ILE A 71 -1.11 -12.74 -6.32
CA ILE A 71 0.34 -12.79 -6.13
C ILE A 71 1.00 -11.84 -7.13
N SER A 72 1.90 -11.00 -6.61
CA SER A 72 2.68 -10.03 -7.37
C SER A 72 4.10 -10.08 -6.82
N ASN A 73 5.07 -10.60 -7.56
CA ASN A 73 6.47 -10.71 -7.12
C ASN A 73 7.29 -9.50 -7.60
N GLU A 74 6.96 -8.32 -7.10
CA GLU A 74 7.57 -7.06 -7.56
C GLU A 74 8.48 -6.48 -6.48
N VAL A 75 9.59 -5.88 -6.90
CA VAL A 75 10.47 -5.12 -6.01
C VAL A 75 10.33 -3.65 -6.33
N VAL A 76 9.87 -2.86 -5.37
CA VAL A 76 9.67 -1.42 -5.56
C VAL A 76 10.55 -0.64 -4.60
N ALA A 77 11.17 0.42 -5.10
CA ALA A 77 11.95 1.34 -4.28
C ALA A 77 11.02 2.12 -3.35
N THR A 78 11.34 2.21 -2.05
CA THR A 78 10.48 2.86 -1.04
C THR A 78 10.42 4.39 -1.16
N LYS A 79 11.27 4.98 -2.00
CA LYS A 79 11.32 6.40 -2.30
C LYS A 79 11.21 6.58 -3.81
N ILE A 80 10.29 7.45 -4.23
CA ILE A 80 10.26 7.92 -5.61
C ILE A 80 11.31 9.02 -5.74
N ASP A 81 12.34 8.77 -6.55
CA ASP A 81 13.27 9.82 -6.96
C ASP A 81 12.58 10.71 -7.99
N LEU A 82 12.62 12.02 -7.78
CA LEU A 82 12.18 12.96 -8.80
C LEU A 82 13.31 13.17 -9.81
N PRO A 83 13.00 13.32 -11.11
CA PRO A 83 13.95 13.94 -12.01
C PRO A 83 14.27 15.33 -11.47
N ASN A 84 15.55 15.67 -11.38
CA ASN A 84 15.95 17.04 -11.09
C ASN A 84 15.32 17.94 -12.18
N PRO A 85 14.59 19.00 -11.81
CA PRO A 85 14.11 19.95 -12.80
C PRO A 85 15.33 20.49 -13.57
N PRO A 86 15.27 20.58 -14.91
CA PRO A 86 16.31 21.27 -15.65
C PRO A 86 16.33 22.72 -15.14
N PHE A 87 17.51 23.16 -14.71
CA PHE A 87 17.77 24.51 -14.22
C PHE A 87 17.34 25.57 -15.23
#